data_AF-A0A8C6F650-F1
#
_entry.id   AF-A0A8C6F650-F1
#
_cell.length_a   1.000
_cell.length_b   1.000
_cell.length_c   1.000
_cell.angle_alpha   90.00
_cell.angle_beta   90.00
_cell.angle_gamma   90.00
#
_symmetry.space_group_name_H-M   'P 1'
#
loop_
_entity.id
_entity.type
_entity.pdbx_description
1 polymer ?
#
loop_
_entity_poly.entity_id
_entity_poly.type
_entity_poly.pdbx_seq_one_letter_code
_entity_poly.pdbx_strand_id
1 'polypeptide(L)' 'MPSRLRKTQTLKGHVSHSHDCIGKHEKYPGGQGNAGGMHQHRINFYKYHPGYFGKVGMSCEKNYVRNE' A
#
# COMPACT_ATOMS: atom_id res chain seq x y z
N MET A 1 -26.05 7.80 16.44
CA MET A 1 -25.14 7.52 17.56
C MET A 1 -24.26 6.34 17.19
N PRO A 2 -22.92 6.39 17.34
CA PRO A 2 -22.07 5.25 17.03
C PRO A 2 -22.46 4.05 17.91
N SER A 3 -22.67 2.88 17.29
CA SER A 3 -23.14 1.66 17.98
C SER A 3 -22.02 0.83 18.61
N ARG A 4 -20.78 0.97 18.13
CA ARG A 4 -19.59 0.29 18.66
C ARG A 4 -18.50 1.29 19.02
N LEU A 5 -17.85 1.04 20.15
CA LEU A 5 -16.71 1.82 20.60
C LEU A 5 -15.51 1.63 19.67
N ARG A 6 -14.72 2.68 19.49
CA ARG A 6 -13.47 2.62 18.71
C ARG A 6 -12.42 1.87 19.51
N LYS A 7 -11.50 1.18 18.81
CA LYS A 7 -10.35 0.49 19.43
C LYS A 7 -9.50 1.41 20.32
N THR A 8 -9.47 2.72 20.03
CA THR A 8 -8.75 3.70 20.85
C THR A 8 -9.31 3.86 22.26
N GLN A 9 -10.61 3.63 22.45
CA GLN A 9 -11.26 3.75 23.77
C GLN A 9 -10.89 2.57 24.68
N THR A 10 -10.72 1.37 24.11
CA THR A 10 -10.32 0.18 24.87
C THR A 10 -8.83 0.15 25.19
N LEU A 11 -8.00 0.86 24.41
CA LEU A 11 -6.54 0.88 24.58
C LEU A 11 -6.01 2.03 25.43
N LYS A 12 -6.91 2.82 26.04
CA LYS A 12 -6.52 3.90 26.95
C LYS A 12 -5.86 3.29 28.19
N GLY A 13 -4.72 3.85 28.61
CA GLY A 13 -3.94 3.34 29.75
C GLY A 13 -2.91 2.27 29.38
N HIS A 14 -2.94 1.72 28.16
CA HIS A 14 -1.87 0.85 27.67
C HIS A 14 -0.65 1.69 27.29
N VAL A 15 0.54 1.27 27.73
CA VAL A 15 1.82 2.00 27.55
C VAL A 15 2.16 2.25 26.08
N SER A 16 1.85 1.30 25.19
CA SER A 16 2.24 1.33 23.78
C SER A 16 1.07 1.18 22.80
N HIS A 17 -0.17 1.30 23.26
CA HIS A 17 -1.37 1.22 22.42
C HIS A 17 -1.45 -0.06 21.55
N SER A 18 -1.04 -1.20 22.13
CA SER A 18 -0.93 -2.51 21.45
C SER A 18 0.18 -2.64 20.41
N HIS A 19 1.18 -1.77 20.44
CA HIS A 19 2.46 -2.00 19.78
C HIS A 19 3.51 -2.56 20.75
N ASP A 20 4.57 -3.15 20.23
CA ASP A 20 5.61 -3.74 21.07
C ASP A 20 6.51 -2.67 21.70
N CYS A 21 7.24 -3.09 22.74
CA CYS A 21 8.26 -2.25 23.35
C CYS A 21 9.46 -2.03 22.41
N ILE A 22 9.79 -3.02 21.58
CA ILE A 22 10.98 -3.00 20.71
C ILE A 22 10.62 -2.49 19.32
N GLY A 23 9.54 -3.00 18.71
CA GLY A 23 9.01 -2.52 17.45
C GLY A 23 8.07 -1.33 17.65
N LYS A 24 8.63 -0.12 17.73
CA LYS A 24 7.84 1.11 17.88
C LYS A 24 7.08 1.44 16.58
N HIS A 25 5.97 2.17 16.74
CA HIS A 25 5.23 2.69 15.61
C HIS A 25 5.98 3.88 14.99
N GLU A 26 6.67 3.62 13.89
CA GLU A 26 7.34 4.65 13.09
C GLU A 26 6.48 5.13 11.92
N LYS A 27 6.79 6.32 11.39
CA LYS A 27 5.97 6.95 10.35
C LYS A 27 6.00 6.19 9.02
N TYR A 28 7.18 5.76 8.55
CA TYR A 28 7.35 5.03 7.27
C TYR A 28 8.55 4.05 7.33
N PRO A 29 8.41 2.85 7.91
CA PRO A 29 9.54 1.92 8.06
C PRO A 29 10.02 1.28 6.74
N GLY A 30 9.17 1.24 5.70
CA GLY A 30 9.44 0.59 4.41
C GLY A 30 9.22 1.50 3.19
N GLY A 31 9.24 2.82 3.40
CA GLY A 31 8.89 3.80 2.38
C GLY A 31 7.38 4.10 2.30
N GLN A 32 7.00 4.87 1.28
CA GLN A 32 5.64 5.38 1.11
C GLN A 32 4.94 4.70 -0.06
N GLY A 33 3.66 4.38 0.11
CA GLY A 33 2.84 3.77 -0.95
C GLY A 33 3.41 2.42 -1.40
N ASN A 34 3.47 2.21 -2.72
CA ASN A 34 3.92 0.95 -3.34
C ASN A 34 5.44 0.94 -3.64
N ALA A 35 6.22 1.76 -2.94
CA ALA A 35 7.68 1.76 -3.06
C ALA A 35 8.27 0.37 -2.78
N GLY A 36 9.36 0.03 -3.49
CA GLY A 36 10.05 -1.24 -3.31
C GLY A 36 9.32 -2.47 -3.83
N GLY A 37 8.26 -2.33 -4.63
CA GLY A 37 7.42 -3.44 -5.09
C GLY A 37 8.13 -4.56 -5.88
N MET A 38 9.28 -4.27 -6.48
CA MET A 38 10.13 -5.29 -7.14
C MET A 38 11.33 -5.74 -6.30
N HIS A 39 11.68 -5.00 -5.25
CA HIS A 39 12.89 -5.25 -4.43
C HIS A 39 12.51 -5.81 -3.06
N GLN A 40 12.08 -4.95 -2.14
CA GLN A 40 11.80 -5.30 -0.74
C GLN A 40 10.38 -5.87 -0.55
N HIS A 41 9.39 -5.35 -1.29
CA HIS A 41 7.98 -5.76 -1.20
C HIS A 41 7.56 -6.78 -2.27
N ARG A 42 8.53 -7.39 -2.97
CA ARG A 42 8.29 -8.33 -4.09
C ARG A 42 7.34 -9.46 -3.72
N ILE A 43 7.44 -9.98 -2.50
CA ILE A 43 6.65 -11.11 -2.02
C ILE A 43 5.15 -10.78 -2.04
N ASN A 44 4.78 -9.55 -1.65
CA ASN A 44 3.37 -9.16 -1.58
C ASN A 44 2.76 -9.04 -2.98
N PHE A 45 3.51 -8.49 -3.93
CA PHE A 45 3.04 -8.34 -5.31
C PHE A 45 2.96 -9.67 -6.05
N TYR A 46 3.95 -10.55 -5.90
CA TYR A 46 3.87 -11.88 -6.51
C TYR A 46 2.73 -12.73 -5.93
N LYS A 47 2.43 -12.60 -4.62
CA LYS A 47 1.39 -13.41 -3.98
C LYS A 47 -0.03 -12.92 -4.26
N TYR A 48 -0.28 -11.61 -4.17
CA TYR A 48 -1.65 -11.08 -4.20
C TYR A 48 -1.98 -10.31 -5.48
N HIS A 49 -0.97 -9.90 -6.26
CA HIS A 49 -1.17 -9.03 -7.43
C HIS A 49 -0.35 -9.51 -8.65
N PRO A 50 -0.64 -10.71 -9.19
CA PRO A 50 0.02 -11.17 -10.41
C PRO A 50 -0.29 -10.24 -11.59
N GLY A 51 0.74 -9.87 -12.36
CA GLY A 51 0.60 -8.97 -13.51
C GLY A 51 0.48 -7.48 -13.17
N TYR A 52 0.64 -7.09 -11.89
CA TYR A 52 0.66 -5.68 -11.48
C TYR A 52 1.83 -4.90 -12.10
N PHE A 53 2.95 -5.59 -12.32
CA PHE A 53 4.08 -5.06 -13.06
C PHE A 53 4.10 -5.65 -14.46
N GLY A 54 4.26 -4.78 -15.46
CA GLY A 54 4.27 -5.14 -16.87
C GLY A 54 3.26 -4.32 -17.67
N LYS A 55 3.54 -4.10 -18.96
CA LYS A 55 2.61 -3.47 -19.89
C LYS A 55 1.87 -4.56 -20.64
N VAL A 56 0.53 -4.51 -20.62
CA VAL A 56 -0.33 -5.44 -21.35
C VAL A 56 -1.01 -4.68 -22.48
N GLY A 57 -0.91 -5.22 -23.71
CA GLY A 57 -1.55 -4.66 -24.91
C GLY A 57 -0.68 -3.70 -25.74
N MET A 58 -1.14 -3.40 -26.95
CA MET A 58 -0.54 -2.41 -27.85
C MET A 58 -0.99 -1.02 -27.42
N SER A 59 -0.04 -0.12 -27.12
CA SER A 59 -0.35 1.29 -26.92
C SER A 59 -0.82 1.88 -28.25
N CYS A 60 -2.13 1.99 -28.43
CA CYS A 60 -2.73 2.54 -29.63
C CYS A 60 -2.48 4.05 -29.68
N GLU A 61 -1.34 4.44 -30.24
CA GLU A 61 -1.05 5.83 -30.57
C GLU A 61 -1.94 6.20 -31.76
N LYS A 62 -3.01 6.95 -31.50
CA LYS A 62 -3.88 7.46 -32.55
C LYS A 62 -3.15 8.59 -33.30
N ASN A 63 -2.29 8.21 -34.23
CA ASN A 63 -1.83 9.11 -35.28
C ASN A 63 -3.01 9.35 -36.22
N TYR A 64 -3.89 10.30 -35.87
CA TYR A 64 -4.78 10.88 -36.84
C TYR A 64 -3.92 11.64 -37.84
N VAL A 65 -3.65 11.02 -38.98
CA VAL A 65 -3.18 11.73 -40.17
C VAL A 65 -4.28 12.74 -40.50
N ARG A 66 -4.11 14.00 -40.11
CA ARG A 66 -4.86 15.12 -40.70
C ARG A 66 -4.36 15.26 -42.12
N ASN A 67 -5.00 14.54 -43.04
CA ASN A 67 -5.01 14.91 -44.44
C ASN A 67 -6.14 15.94 -44.60
N GLU A 68 -5.81 17.22 -44.49
CA GLU A 68 -6.31 18.34 -45.32
C GLU A 68 -5.26 19.47 -45.24
#